data_AF-A7TFD7-F1
#
_entry.id   AF-A7TFD7-F1
#
_cell.length_a   1.000
_cell.length_b   1.000
_cell.length_c   1.000
_cell.angle_alpha   90.00
_cell.angle_beta   90.00
_cell.angle_gamma   90.00
#
_symmetry.space_group_name_H-M   'P 1'
#
loop_
_entity.id
_entity.type
_entity.pdbx_description
1 polymer ?
#
loop_
_entity_poly.entity_id
_entity_poly.type
_entity_poly.pdbx_seq_one_letter_code
_entity_poly.pdbx_strand_id
1 'polypeptide(L)'
;METQAVKTIRDELRELENTVAQASDMVLSEQDHRNASAIREMTQSVIAMSKENSLISVSNEIDYNEEIGNLAIDPSLIDEKIKQSNNFVELLKLTHLEQEALDYFLRYTISSTNTLELESTSDPKFVSLENEVTELENKTLTEHRDKIQEAKKDISDKSKDLANKQDQINELCLGAANSVDECWKMLNELEDIHSQRDNDVKETLSQDTTTTSDLIEETYKEWSSLQTSLTELNNSKDELDQLIAFKNEKHKDNDSTKIRNANIKNKTITENVKMLKLLINFWESNFIVPGSKKSKLSNLEVYPQTKKFQFKCAEQYTVIIQLNQNGGSIKSIEIFENDGKSVQENKNLSSLILNKYKNPLSSYPIFQVINDIVEELK
;
A
#
# COMPACT_ATOMS: atom_id res chain seq x y z
N MET A 1 35.11 12.89 -15.93
CA MET A 1 33.65 12.81 -16.05
C MET A 1 33.03 12.17 -14.80
N GLU A 2 33.57 11.05 -14.29
CA GLU A 2 33.07 10.35 -13.08
C GLU A 2 32.98 11.21 -11.81
N THR A 3 33.97 12.04 -11.50
CA THR A 3 33.96 12.92 -10.31
C THR A 3 32.85 13.99 -10.34
N GLN A 4 32.26 14.25 -11.50
CA GLN A 4 31.16 15.20 -11.64
C GLN A 4 29.82 14.54 -11.30
N ALA A 5 29.63 13.26 -11.65
CA ALA A 5 28.44 12.49 -11.29
C ALA A 5 28.31 12.29 -9.78
N VAL A 6 29.42 11.97 -9.08
CA VAL A 6 29.43 11.83 -7.62
C VAL A 6 29.06 13.14 -6.91
N LYS A 7 29.52 14.28 -7.44
CA LYS A 7 29.13 15.59 -6.92
C LYS A 7 27.63 15.87 -7.12
N THR A 8 27.08 15.56 -8.29
CA THR A 8 25.64 15.74 -8.55
C THR A 8 24.79 14.88 -7.62
N ILE A 9 25.15 13.60 -7.41
CA ILE A 9 24.45 12.72 -6.46
C ILE A 9 24.54 13.28 -5.04
N ARG A 10 25.70 13.78 -4.61
CA ARG A 10 25.86 14.41 -3.28
C ARG A 10 24.99 15.65 -3.12
N ASP A 11 24.86 16.47 -4.16
CA ASP A 11 24.02 17.67 -4.14
C ASP A 11 22.53 17.29 -4.06
N GLU A 12 22.08 16.28 -4.82
CA GLU A 12 20.71 15.75 -4.76
C GLU A 12 20.40 15.10 -3.40
N LEU A 13 21.33 14.33 -2.83
CA LEU A 13 21.16 13.70 -1.51
C LEU A 13 21.04 14.76 -0.41
N ARG A 14 21.79 15.85 -0.52
CA ARG A 14 21.73 16.99 0.40
C ARG A 14 20.44 17.79 0.26
N GLU A 15 19.91 17.93 -0.95
CA GLU A 15 18.59 18.52 -1.17
C GLU A 15 17.48 17.66 -0.54
N LEU A 16 17.58 16.33 -0.67
CA LEU A 16 16.66 15.40 -0.03
C LEU A 16 16.76 15.46 1.51
N GLU A 17 17.97 15.47 2.07
CA GLU A 17 18.20 15.61 3.52
C GLU A 17 17.60 16.92 4.05
N ASN A 18 17.82 18.04 3.35
CA ASN A 18 17.22 19.32 3.72
C ASN A 18 15.70 19.28 3.65
N THR A 19 15.13 18.58 2.66
CA THR A 19 13.68 18.43 2.52
C THR A 19 13.09 17.59 3.66
N VAL A 20 13.78 16.51 4.06
CA VAL A 20 13.41 15.67 5.20
C VAL A 20 13.54 16.44 6.52
N ALA A 21 14.61 17.20 6.70
CA ALA A 21 14.80 18.05 7.88
C ALA A 21 13.72 19.13 7.98
N GLN A 22 13.39 19.81 6.88
CA GLN A 22 12.29 20.78 6.83
C GLN A 22 10.93 20.14 7.11
N ALA A 23 10.68 18.94 6.58
CA ALA A 23 9.45 18.19 6.88
C ALA A 23 9.37 17.83 8.38
N SER A 24 10.48 17.38 8.97
CA SER A 24 10.57 17.07 10.40
C SER A 24 10.31 18.31 11.26
N ASP A 25 10.93 19.45 10.93
CA ASP A 25 10.74 20.72 11.64
C ASP A 25 9.29 21.22 11.53
N MET A 26 8.64 21.06 10.37
CA MET A 26 7.21 21.36 10.22
C MET A 26 6.33 20.47 11.10
N VAL A 27 6.61 19.17 11.17
CA VAL A 27 5.84 18.23 12.01
C VAL A 27 6.01 18.57 13.49
N LEU A 28 7.22 18.87 13.94
CA LEU A 28 7.48 19.28 15.33
C LEU A 28 6.80 20.60 15.67
N SER A 29 6.89 21.60 14.77
CA SER A 29 6.20 22.89 14.93
C SER A 29 4.67 22.74 14.97
N GLU A 30 4.12 21.86 14.13
CA GLU A 30 2.68 21.57 14.15
C GLU A 30 2.27 20.84 15.44
N GLN A 31 3.09 19.93 15.94
CA GLN A 31 2.87 19.26 17.22
C GLN A 31 2.91 20.24 18.38
N ASP A 32 3.87 21.16 18.41
CA ASP A 32 3.95 22.22 19.42
C ASP A 32 2.75 23.17 19.34
N HIS A 33 2.31 23.52 18.13
CA HIS A 33 1.12 24.35 17.93
C HIS A 33 -0.17 23.64 18.41
N ARG A 34 -0.30 22.34 18.15
CA ARG A 34 -1.41 21.51 18.65
C ARG A 34 -1.38 21.41 20.17
N ASN A 35 -0.21 21.16 20.76
CA ASN A 35 -0.03 21.11 22.21
C ASN A 35 -0.37 22.45 22.88
N ALA A 36 0.15 23.56 22.36
CA ALA A 36 -0.17 24.90 22.87
C ALA A 36 -1.66 25.22 22.74
N SER A 37 -2.31 24.76 21.66
CA SER A 37 -3.76 24.93 21.48
C SER A 37 -4.58 24.07 22.43
N ALA A 38 -4.20 22.81 22.65
CA ALA A 38 -4.84 21.94 23.63
C ALA A 38 -4.69 22.49 25.05
N ILE A 39 -3.51 22.99 25.43
CA ILE A 39 -3.29 23.65 26.72
C ILE A 39 -4.19 24.88 26.86
N ARG A 40 -4.30 25.71 25.81
CA ARG A 40 -5.18 26.89 25.82
C ARG A 40 -6.65 26.51 25.99
N GLU A 41 -7.12 25.48 25.28
CA GLU A 41 -8.50 24.98 25.41
C GLU A 41 -8.77 24.40 26.79
N MET A 42 -7.84 23.64 27.35
CA MET A 42 -7.92 23.15 28.73
C MET A 42 -7.98 24.31 29.73
N THR A 43 -7.09 25.30 29.61
CA THR A 43 -7.09 26.49 30.47
C THR A 43 -8.38 27.29 30.32
N GLN A 44 -8.90 27.48 29.11
CA GLN A 44 -10.16 28.18 28.89
C GLN A 44 -11.35 27.40 29.45
N SER A 45 -11.34 26.07 29.33
CA SER A 45 -12.33 25.19 29.94
C SER A 45 -12.31 25.30 31.47
N VAL A 46 -11.12 25.33 32.08
CA VAL A 46 -10.94 25.54 33.52
C VAL A 46 -11.40 26.93 33.95
N ILE A 47 -11.12 27.99 33.19
CA ILE A 47 -11.60 29.35 33.46
C ILE A 47 -13.13 29.45 33.30
N ALA A 48 -13.72 28.76 32.33
CA ALA A 48 -15.17 28.69 32.19
C ALA A 48 -15.79 27.97 33.40
N MET A 49 -15.21 26.85 33.81
CA MET A 49 -15.62 26.13 35.01
C MET A 49 -15.43 26.96 36.28
N SER A 50 -14.39 27.79 36.38
CA SER A 50 -14.18 28.68 37.53
C SER A 50 -15.20 29.80 37.62
N LYS A 51 -15.68 30.31 36.48
CA LYS A 51 -16.75 31.32 36.44
C LYS A 51 -18.10 30.74 36.86
N GLU A 52 -18.39 29.51 36.44
CA GLU A 52 -19.65 28.83 36.77
C GLU A 52 -19.63 28.20 38.17
N ASN A 53 -18.45 27.91 38.71
CA ASN A 53 -18.30 27.12 39.92
C ASN A 53 -17.34 27.79 40.91
N SER A 54 -17.91 28.34 42.00
CA SER A 54 -17.15 28.98 43.09
C SER A 54 -16.12 28.05 43.78
N LEU A 55 -16.16 26.74 43.49
CA LEU A 55 -15.18 25.76 43.95
C LEU A 55 -13.80 25.89 43.28
N ILE A 56 -13.72 26.44 42.06
CA ILE A 56 -12.45 26.60 41.35
C ILE A 56 -12.08 28.08 41.42
N SER A 57 -11.43 28.49 42.50
CA SER A 57 -10.85 29.83 42.58
C SER A 57 -9.50 29.83 41.86
N VAL A 58 -9.48 30.25 40.59
CA VAL A 58 -8.23 30.70 39.96
C VAL A 58 -7.89 32.02 40.65
N SER A 59 -6.80 32.03 41.42
CA SER A 59 -6.34 33.22 42.13
C SER A 59 -6.23 34.38 41.14
N ASN A 60 -7.10 35.38 41.30
CA ASN A 60 -7.23 36.55 40.41
C ASN A 60 -6.07 37.55 40.50
N GLU A 61 -4.87 37.11 40.87
CA GLU A 61 -3.65 37.94 40.82
C GLU A 61 -2.64 37.32 39.87
N ILE A 62 -3.01 37.20 38.59
CA ILE A 62 -2.01 37.10 37.53
C ILE A 62 -2.45 38.07 36.44
N ASP A 63 -1.79 39.20 36.47
CA ASP A 63 -1.85 40.28 35.49
C ASP A 63 -1.73 39.68 34.08
N TYR A 64 -2.52 40.19 33.14
CA TYR A 64 -2.84 39.56 31.86
C TYR A 64 -1.66 39.36 30.89
N ASN A 65 -0.40 39.50 31.32
CA ASN A 65 0.75 39.57 30.42
C ASN A 65 1.99 38.73 30.78
N GLU A 66 2.04 38.00 31.90
CA GLU A 66 3.22 37.14 32.17
C GLU A 66 2.85 35.66 32.39
N GLU A 67 3.32 34.87 31.42
CA GLU A 67 3.54 33.42 31.43
C GLU A 67 2.74 32.58 32.43
N ILE A 68 1.62 32.05 31.93
CA ILE A 68 0.67 31.10 32.53
C ILE A 68 1.34 29.74 32.95
N GLY A 69 2.66 29.61 32.86
CA GLY A 69 3.40 28.35 33.07
C GLY A 69 3.41 27.83 34.51
N ASN A 70 3.10 28.65 35.51
CA ASN A 70 3.31 28.29 36.93
C ASN A 70 2.03 28.25 37.78
N LEU A 71 0.89 27.84 37.19
CA LEU A 71 -0.34 27.62 37.95
C LEU A 71 -0.26 26.28 38.72
N ALA A 72 0.50 26.26 39.82
CA ALA A 72 0.56 25.12 40.73
C ALA A 72 -0.71 25.12 41.62
N ILE A 73 -1.68 24.28 41.23
CA ILE A 73 -2.88 23.97 42.00
C ILE A 73 -2.44 23.22 43.27
N ASP A 74 -2.81 23.71 44.45
CA ASP A 74 -2.60 22.98 45.71
C ASP A 74 -3.84 22.12 46.04
N PRO A 75 -3.79 20.79 45.84
CA PRO A 75 -4.93 19.90 46.03
C PRO A 75 -5.33 19.74 47.50
N SER A 76 -4.52 20.20 48.46
CA SER A 76 -4.78 20.04 49.89
C SER A 76 -5.99 20.85 50.39
N LEU A 77 -6.37 21.92 49.69
CA LEU A 77 -7.49 22.80 50.06
C LEU A 77 -8.87 22.24 49.64
N ILE A 78 -8.90 21.23 48.77
CA ILE A 78 -10.16 20.70 48.21
C ILE A 78 -10.99 20.00 49.29
N ASP A 79 -10.38 19.19 50.14
CA ASP A 79 -11.08 18.43 51.19
C ASP A 79 -11.73 19.35 52.23
N GLU A 80 -11.08 20.45 52.59
CA GLU A 80 -11.64 21.44 53.51
C GLU A 80 -12.86 22.13 52.88
N LYS A 81 -12.79 22.46 51.60
CA LYS A 81 -13.89 23.10 50.87
C LYS A 81 -15.07 22.17 50.65
N ILE A 82 -14.86 20.86 50.42
CA ILE A 82 -15.94 19.87 50.36
C ILE A 82 -16.71 19.83 51.69
N LYS A 83 -16.01 19.89 52.84
CA LYS A 83 -16.68 19.94 54.15
C LYS A 83 -17.49 21.22 54.34
N GLN A 84 -16.97 22.37 53.92
CA GLN A 84 -17.70 23.65 53.97
C GLN A 84 -18.97 23.60 53.11
N SER A 85 -18.88 23.03 51.90
CA SER A 85 -20.03 22.85 51.00
C SER A 85 -21.11 21.94 51.60
N ASN A 86 -20.71 20.81 52.19
CA ASN A 86 -21.66 19.92 52.86
C ASN A 86 -22.41 20.62 54.01
N ASN A 87 -21.71 21.40 54.83
CA ASN A 87 -22.35 22.19 55.89
C ASN A 87 -23.33 23.22 55.32
N PHE A 88 -23.00 23.86 54.19
CA PHE A 88 -23.89 24.79 53.52
C PHE A 88 -25.15 24.09 52.96
N VAL A 89 -25.00 22.90 52.38
CA VAL A 89 -26.13 22.09 51.89
C VAL A 89 -27.04 21.64 53.04
N GLU A 90 -26.46 21.26 54.19
CA GLU A 90 -27.25 20.95 55.39
C GLU A 90 -28.01 22.16 55.92
N LEU A 91 -27.38 23.34 55.94
CA LEU A 91 -28.05 24.58 56.30
C LEU A 91 -29.19 24.91 55.34
N LEU A 92 -28.96 24.75 54.02
CA LEU A 92 -29.98 24.98 52.99
C LEU A 92 -31.17 24.03 53.16
N LYS A 93 -30.92 22.75 53.49
CA LYS A 93 -31.98 21.79 53.82
C LYS A 93 -32.79 22.23 55.04
N LEU A 94 -32.14 22.71 56.10
CA LEU A 94 -32.83 23.19 57.30
C LEU A 94 -33.72 24.40 56.97
N THR A 95 -33.18 25.38 56.23
CA THR A 95 -33.94 26.56 55.79
C THR A 95 -35.11 26.18 54.87
N HIS A 96 -34.94 25.21 53.99
CA HIS A 96 -36.03 24.72 53.15
C HIS A 96 -37.14 24.06 53.99
N LEU A 97 -36.78 23.24 54.98
CA LEU A 97 -37.75 22.63 55.88
C LEU A 97 -38.49 23.67 56.73
N GLU A 98 -37.81 24.71 57.19
CA GLU A 98 -38.44 25.85 57.88
C GLU A 98 -39.42 26.60 56.95
N GLN A 99 -39.05 26.81 55.69
CA GLN A 99 -39.91 27.45 54.70
C GLN A 99 -41.16 26.59 54.39
N GLU A 100 -41.01 25.27 54.25
CA GLU A 100 -42.15 24.36 54.09
C GLU A 100 -43.05 24.38 55.33
N ALA A 101 -42.47 24.33 56.54
CA ALA A 101 -43.23 24.40 57.78
C ALA A 101 -44.02 25.71 57.89
N LEU A 102 -43.43 26.83 57.46
CA LEU A 102 -44.11 28.12 57.39
C LEU A 102 -45.23 28.12 56.35
N ASP A 103 -45.02 27.53 55.16
CA ASP A 103 -46.07 27.42 54.14
C ASP A 103 -47.23 26.55 54.63
N TYR A 104 -46.96 25.41 55.26
CA TYR A 104 -47.99 24.57 55.89
C TYR A 104 -48.73 25.32 56.98
N PHE A 105 -48.03 26.08 57.83
CA PHE A 105 -48.66 26.90 58.86
C PHE A 105 -49.57 27.98 58.26
N LEU A 106 -49.11 28.69 57.23
CA LEU A 106 -49.88 29.71 56.53
C LEU A 106 -51.09 29.11 55.82
N ARG A 107 -50.92 27.98 55.12
CA ARG A 107 -52.04 27.26 54.49
C ARG A 107 -53.08 26.86 55.52
N TYR A 108 -52.68 26.32 56.67
CA TYR A 108 -53.62 25.87 57.69
C TYR A 108 -54.30 27.04 58.42
N THR A 109 -53.60 28.16 58.61
CA THR A 109 -54.11 29.33 59.34
C THR A 109 -54.95 30.26 58.48
N ILE A 110 -54.61 30.40 57.18
CA ILE A 110 -55.29 31.31 56.26
C ILE A 110 -56.38 30.58 55.45
N SER A 111 -56.22 29.28 55.14
CA SER A 111 -57.22 28.55 54.32
C SER A 111 -58.49 28.15 55.04
N SER A 112 -58.67 28.50 56.33
CA SER A 112 -60.01 28.41 56.94
C SER A 112 -61.04 29.34 56.28
N THR A 113 -60.65 30.20 55.33
CA THR A 113 -61.56 30.95 54.47
C THR A 113 -61.38 30.60 52.99
N ASN A 114 -61.92 29.45 52.59
CA ASN A 114 -62.50 29.17 51.27
C ASN A 114 -61.76 29.76 50.05
N THR A 115 -60.53 29.30 49.78
CA THR A 115 -59.88 29.54 48.49
C THR A 115 -60.42 28.56 47.46
N LEU A 116 -61.51 28.99 46.83
CA LEU A 116 -61.82 28.85 45.41
C LEU A 116 -60.80 28.00 44.64
N GLU A 117 -61.21 26.77 44.33
CA GLU A 117 -61.07 26.12 43.02
C GLU A 117 -59.89 26.62 42.16
N LEU A 118 -58.67 26.50 42.69
CA LEU A 118 -57.51 26.31 41.83
C LEU A 118 -57.81 25.04 41.05
N GLU A 119 -57.87 25.13 39.72
CA GLU A 119 -57.91 23.97 38.83
C GLU A 119 -56.90 22.97 39.39
N SER A 120 -57.44 21.91 39.99
CA SER A 120 -56.68 21.07 40.90
C SER A 120 -55.48 20.53 40.13
N THR A 121 -54.33 20.41 40.76
CA THR A 121 -53.22 19.62 40.20
C THR A 121 -53.64 18.17 39.91
N SER A 122 -54.80 17.73 40.42
CA SER A 122 -55.46 16.46 40.11
C SER A 122 -56.50 16.53 38.98
N ASP A 123 -56.66 17.67 38.28
CA ASP A 123 -57.54 17.75 37.11
C ASP A 123 -57.03 16.75 36.06
N PRO A 124 -57.87 15.82 35.57
CA PRO A 124 -57.46 14.81 34.61
C PRO A 124 -56.88 15.42 33.31
N LYS A 125 -57.28 16.63 32.90
CA LYS A 125 -56.66 17.33 31.77
C LYS A 125 -55.24 17.79 32.09
N PHE A 126 -55.01 18.32 33.28
CA PHE A 126 -53.68 18.77 33.71
C PHE A 126 -52.73 17.58 33.83
N VAL A 127 -53.16 16.51 34.49
CA VAL A 127 -52.37 15.26 34.62
C VAL A 127 -52.10 14.63 33.24
N SER A 128 -53.06 14.66 32.32
CA SER A 128 -52.84 14.18 30.95
C SER A 128 -51.81 15.02 30.20
N LEU A 129 -51.85 16.34 30.35
CA LEU A 129 -50.89 17.25 29.70
C LEU A 129 -49.50 17.13 30.33
N GLU A 130 -49.41 16.99 31.64
CA GLU A 130 -48.14 16.77 32.35
C GLU A 130 -47.51 15.43 31.94
N ASN A 131 -48.31 14.37 31.79
CA ASN A 131 -47.84 13.10 31.24
C ASN A 131 -47.35 13.23 29.79
N GLU A 132 -48.05 13.99 28.95
CA GLU A 132 -47.63 14.23 27.55
C GLU A 132 -46.32 15.04 27.49
N VAL A 133 -46.19 16.07 28.31
CA VAL A 133 -44.97 16.89 28.41
C VAL A 133 -43.80 16.05 28.91
N THR A 134 -43.98 15.27 29.98
CA THR A 134 -42.92 14.41 30.52
C THR A 134 -42.54 13.30 29.55
N GLU A 135 -43.49 12.73 28.79
CA GLU A 135 -43.18 11.76 27.74
C GLU A 135 -42.38 12.42 26.60
N LEU A 136 -42.78 13.62 26.16
CA LEU A 136 -42.10 14.35 25.10
C LEU A 136 -40.69 14.77 25.54
N GLU A 137 -40.53 15.27 26.76
CA GLU A 137 -39.23 15.62 27.35
C GLU A 137 -38.33 14.40 27.44
N ASN A 138 -38.84 13.29 27.98
CA ASN A 138 -38.06 12.05 28.08
C ASN A 138 -37.63 11.57 26.69
N LYS A 139 -38.56 11.51 25.73
CA LYS A 139 -38.25 11.10 24.35
C LYS A 139 -37.20 11.99 23.69
N THR A 140 -37.33 13.31 23.86
CA THR A 140 -36.37 14.28 23.30
C THR A 140 -35.00 14.14 23.96
N LEU A 141 -34.98 13.90 25.28
CA LEU A 141 -33.76 13.65 26.04
C LEU A 141 -33.08 12.34 25.62
N THR A 142 -33.82 11.25 25.39
CA THR A 142 -33.25 10.00 24.86
C THR A 142 -32.68 10.20 23.46
N GLU A 143 -33.41 10.86 22.57
CA GLU A 143 -32.95 11.10 21.20
C GLU A 143 -31.66 11.94 21.18
N HIS A 144 -31.58 13.00 22.00
CA HIS A 144 -30.35 13.78 22.13
C HIS A 144 -29.21 12.98 22.75
N ARG A 145 -29.50 12.15 23.75
CA ARG A 145 -28.49 11.29 24.39
C ARG A 145 -27.91 10.29 23.39
N ASP A 146 -28.76 9.69 22.55
CA ASP A 146 -28.34 8.75 21.52
C ASP A 146 -27.49 9.45 20.45
N LYS A 147 -27.90 10.63 19.98
CA LYS A 147 -27.09 11.46 19.06
C LYS A 147 -25.74 11.85 19.65
N ILE A 148 -25.67 12.18 20.95
CA ILE A 148 -24.41 12.48 21.63
C ILE A 148 -23.52 11.23 21.71
N GLN A 149 -24.10 10.06 21.98
CA GLN A 149 -23.33 8.81 21.99
C GLN A 149 -22.79 8.44 20.62
N GLU A 150 -23.59 8.61 19.56
CA GLU A 150 -23.16 8.41 18.18
C GLU A 150 -22.03 9.37 17.82
N ALA A 151 -22.18 10.67 18.09
CA ALA A 151 -21.13 11.66 17.86
C ALA A 151 -19.84 11.36 18.64
N LYS A 152 -19.95 10.91 19.90
CA LYS A 152 -18.79 10.50 20.71
C LYS A 152 -18.08 9.29 20.10
N LYS A 153 -18.83 8.32 19.59
CA LYS A 153 -18.27 7.15 18.90
C LYS A 153 -17.56 7.58 17.61
N ASP A 154 -18.18 8.42 16.80
CA ASP A 154 -17.58 8.95 15.57
C ASP A 154 -16.29 9.73 15.84
N ILE A 155 -16.25 10.55 16.88
CA ILE A 155 -15.04 11.27 17.31
C ILE A 155 -13.96 10.28 17.74
N SER A 156 -14.31 9.25 18.51
CA SER A 156 -13.37 8.20 18.94
C SER A 156 -12.81 7.41 17.75
N ASP A 157 -13.65 7.04 16.80
CA ASP A 157 -13.25 6.28 15.61
C ASP A 157 -12.36 7.13 14.70
N LYS A 158 -12.71 8.40 14.48
CA LYS A 158 -11.87 9.36 13.73
C LYS A 158 -10.54 9.65 14.44
N SER A 159 -10.54 9.77 15.76
CA SER A 159 -9.31 9.99 16.54
C SER A 159 -8.37 8.78 16.42
N LYS A 160 -8.91 7.56 16.46
CA LYS A 160 -8.13 6.34 16.25
C LYS A 160 -7.58 6.23 14.82
N ASP A 161 -8.38 6.59 13.80
CA ASP A 161 -7.92 6.65 12.41
C ASP A 161 -6.78 7.67 12.24
N LEU A 162 -6.89 8.84 12.86
CA LEU A 162 -5.85 9.86 12.85
C LEU A 162 -4.55 9.37 13.51
N ALA A 163 -4.65 8.71 14.67
CA ALA A 163 -3.49 8.12 15.35
C ALA A 163 -2.79 7.08 14.47
N ASN A 164 -3.55 6.15 13.87
CA ASN A 164 -2.99 5.15 12.97
C ASN A 164 -2.29 5.77 11.75
N LYS A 165 -2.85 6.84 11.18
CA LYS A 165 -2.23 7.57 10.07
C LYS A 165 -0.95 8.28 10.50
N GLN A 166 -0.91 8.84 11.71
CA GLN A 166 0.30 9.44 12.26
C GLN A 166 1.40 8.39 12.44
N ASP A 167 1.05 7.21 12.95
CA ASP A 167 2.01 6.10 13.10
C ASP A 167 2.56 5.65 11.74
N GLN A 168 1.71 5.57 10.70
CA GLN A 168 2.14 5.27 9.34
C GLN A 168 3.07 6.34 8.76
N ILE A 169 2.80 7.62 9.00
CA ILE A 169 3.69 8.72 8.58
C ILE A 169 5.05 8.60 9.28
N ASN A 170 5.05 8.35 10.59
CA ASN A 170 6.28 8.18 11.35
C ASN A 170 7.09 6.97 10.85
N GLU A 171 6.44 5.85 10.54
CA GLU A 171 7.09 4.66 9.97
C GLU A 171 7.67 4.95 8.58
N LEU A 172 6.93 5.68 7.72
CA LEU A 172 7.43 6.11 6.41
C LEU A 172 8.62 7.06 6.54
N CYS A 173 8.58 8.02 7.47
CA CYS A 173 9.70 8.91 7.74
C CYS A 173 10.93 8.14 8.23
N LEU A 174 10.76 7.16 9.12
CA LEU A 174 11.84 6.31 9.60
C LEU A 174 12.43 5.45 8.46
N GLY A 175 11.57 4.88 7.61
CA GLY A 175 11.99 4.10 6.44
C GLY A 175 12.72 4.96 5.39
N ALA A 176 12.28 6.21 5.19
CA ALA A 176 12.95 7.16 4.33
C ALA A 176 14.32 7.56 4.90
N ALA A 177 14.41 7.83 6.20
CA ALA A 177 15.67 8.13 6.86
C ALA A 177 16.67 6.97 6.73
N ASN A 178 16.23 5.73 6.97
CA ASN A 178 17.07 4.54 6.78
C ASN A 178 17.55 4.39 5.31
N SER A 179 16.67 4.64 4.34
CA SER A 179 17.05 4.63 2.92
C SER A 179 18.09 5.70 2.59
N VAL A 180 17.98 6.89 3.19
CA VAL A 180 18.97 7.97 3.03
C VAL A 180 20.31 7.57 3.66
N ASP A 181 20.31 6.96 4.84
CA ASP A 181 21.52 6.44 5.48
C ASP A 181 22.19 5.33 4.65
N GLU A 182 21.41 4.43 4.04
CA GLU A 182 21.92 3.42 3.11
C GLU A 182 22.55 4.07 1.87
N CYS A 183 21.92 5.11 1.30
CA CYS A 183 22.49 5.88 0.20
C CYS A 183 23.81 6.55 0.59
N TRP A 184 23.90 7.15 1.78
CA TRP A 184 25.16 7.71 2.29
C TRP A 184 26.23 6.66 2.46
N LYS A 185 25.87 5.47 2.97
CA LYS A 185 26.81 4.36 3.11
C LYS A 185 27.35 3.90 1.76
N MET A 186 26.48 3.70 0.76
CA MET A 186 26.88 3.34 -0.60
C MET A 186 27.74 4.43 -1.25
N LEU A 187 27.42 5.71 -1.01
CA LEU A 187 28.22 6.83 -1.53
C LEU A 187 29.62 6.87 -0.92
N ASN A 188 29.73 6.62 0.39
CA ASN A 188 31.03 6.52 1.07
C ASN A 188 31.85 5.32 0.58
N GLU A 189 31.21 4.16 0.39
CA GLU A 189 31.87 2.97 -0.18
C GLU A 189 32.39 3.27 -1.60
N LEU A 190 31.65 4.02 -2.40
CA LEU A 190 32.06 4.43 -3.73
C LEU A 190 33.24 5.43 -3.69
N GLU A 191 33.25 6.37 -2.75
CA GLU A 191 34.35 7.33 -2.54
C GLU A 191 35.63 6.63 -2.03
N ASP A 192 35.50 5.61 -1.19
CA ASP A 192 36.61 4.78 -0.70
C ASP A 192 37.24 3.97 -1.84
N ILE A 193 36.42 3.34 -2.70
CA ILE A 193 36.91 2.60 -3.88
C ILE A 193 37.65 3.54 -4.85
N HIS A 194 37.12 4.74 -5.08
CA HIS A 194 37.79 5.73 -5.92
C HIS A 194 39.12 6.20 -5.31
N SER A 195 39.17 6.39 -3.98
CA SER A 195 40.39 6.79 -3.28
C SER A 195 41.46 5.70 -3.31
N GLN A 196 41.08 4.43 -3.17
CA GLN A 196 41.99 3.29 -3.33
C GLN A 196 42.55 3.23 -4.76
N ARG A 197 41.71 3.36 -5.77
CA ARG A 197 42.15 3.40 -7.19
C ARG A 197 43.17 4.51 -7.44
N ASP A 198 42.90 5.71 -6.95
CA ASP A 198 43.79 6.87 -7.18
C ASP A 198 45.14 6.73 -6.43
N ASN A 199 45.18 5.95 -5.34
CA ASN A 199 46.42 5.59 -4.64
C ASN A 199 47.18 4.46 -5.34
N ASP A 200 46.50 3.41 -5.80
CA ASP A 200 47.10 2.29 -6.52
C ASP A 200 47.77 2.74 -7.84
N VAL A 201 47.15 3.69 -8.54
CA VAL A 201 47.71 4.30 -9.76
C VAL A 201 48.97 5.14 -9.44
N LYS A 202 49.04 5.77 -8.27
CA LYS A 202 50.23 6.52 -7.85
C LYS A 202 51.38 5.60 -7.45
N GLU A 203 51.11 4.46 -6.81
CA GLU A 203 52.15 3.49 -6.47
C GLU A 203 52.70 2.77 -7.70
N THR A 204 51.84 2.38 -8.65
CA THR A 204 52.29 1.69 -9.87
C THR A 204 53.10 2.56 -10.83
N LEU A 205 52.93 3.90 -10.82
CA LEU A 205 53.79 4.78 -11.63
C LEU A 205 55.24 4.86 -11.15
N SER A 206 55.57 4.34 -9.96
CA SER A 206 56.93 4.45 -9.41
C SER A 206 57.82 3.24 -9.67
N GLN A 207 57.31 2.10 -10.14
CA GLN A 207 58.12 0.89 -10.32
C GLN A 207 57.78 0.15 -11.61
N ASP A 208 58.82 -0.01 -12.44
CA ASP A 208 58.94 -0.98 -13.53
C ASP A 208 58.18 -0.71 -14.82
N THR A 209 58.69 0.30 -15.55
CA THR A 209 58.61 0.34 -17.00
C THR A 209 59.38 -0.84 -17.61
N THR A 210 58.68 -1.64 -18.41
CA THR A 210 58.97 -2.00 -19.83
C THR A 210 58.74 -3.48 -20.19
N THR A 211 58.36 -4.38 -19.26
CA THR A 211 57.95 -5.75 -19.67
C THR A 211 56.68 -6.29 -19.01
N THR A 212 56.23 -5.72 -17.90
CA THR A 212 54.94 -6.06 -17.27
C THR A 212 53.75 -5.32 -17.91
N SER A 213 54.01 -4.22 -18.63
CA SER A 213 52.97 -3.35 -19.20
C SER A 213 52.04 -4.08 -20.17
N ASP A 214 52.55 -4.98 -21.03
CA ASP A 214 51.71 -5.70 -22.00
C ASP A 214 50.78 -6.70 -21.32
N LEU A 215 51.25 -7.41 -20.28
CA LEU A 215 50.45 -8.40 -19.56
C LEU A 215 49.40 -7.72 -18.67
N ILE A 216 49.73 -6.58 -18.08
CA ILE A 216 48.79 -5.74 -17.32
C ILE A 216 47.76 -5.14 -18.27
N GLU A 217 48.15 -4.66 -19.46
CA GLU A 217 47.21 -4.08 -20.42
C GLU A 217 46.26 -5.14 -20.99
N GLU A 218 46.73 -6.36 -21.24
CA GLU A 218 45.89 -7.48 -21.68
C GLU A 218 44.92 -7.93 -20.57
N THR A 219 45.42 -8.09 -19.34
CA THR A 219 44.58 -8.40 -18.18
C THR A 219 43.54 -7.30 -17.93
N TYR A 220 43.92 -6.04 -18.13
CA TYR A 220 43.01 -4.90 -18.02
C TYR A 220 41.94 -4.91 -19.12
N LYS A 221 42.30 -5.26 -20.36
CA LYS A 221 41.32 -5.41 -21.46
C LYS A 221 40.33 -6.54 -21.18
N GLU A 222 40.81 -7.69 -20.68
CA GLU A 222 39.93 -8.80 -20.29
C GLU A 222 39.03 -8.42 -19.11
N TRP A 223 39.57 -7.78 -18.08
CA TRP A 223 38.78 -7.33 -16.93
C TRP A 223 37.74 -6.28 -17.32
N SER A 224 38.13 -5.30 -18.15
CA SER A 224 37.20 -4.28 -18.66
C SER A 224 36.10 -4.91 -19.51
N SER A 225 36.44 -5.87 -20.36
CA SER A 225 35.47 -6.69 -21.12
C SER A 225 34.53 -7.47 -20.20
N LEU A 226 35.04 -8.05 -19.11
CA LEU A 226 34.23 -8.76 -18.13
C LEU A 226 33.29 -7.79 -17.41
N GLN A 227 33.78 -6.61 -17.04
CA GLN A 227 33.00 -5.58 -16.37
C GLN A 227 31.89 -5.04 -17.27
N THR A 228 32.18 -4.77 -18.55
CA THR A 228 31.14 -4.39 -19.51
C THR A 228 30.10 -5.49 -19.66
N SER A 229 30.53 -6.75 -19.73
CA SER A 229 29.60 -7.91 -19.80
C SER A 229 28.75 -8.04 -18.54
N LEU A 230 29.30 -7.76 -17.36
CA LEU A 230 28.58 -7.75 -16.09
C LEU A 230 27.54 -6.62 -16.05
N THR A 231 27.90 -5.42 -16.53
CA THR A 231 26.95 -4.30 -16.62
C THR A 231 25.83 -4.58 -17.61
N GLU A 232 26.11 -5.20 -18.76
CA GLU A 232 25.09 -5.63 -19.72
C GLU A 232 24.17 -6.70 -19.13
N LEU A 233 24.70 -7.64 -18.35
CA LEU A 233 23.92 -8.66 -17.66
C LEU A 233 23.00 -8.04 -16.60
N ASN A 234 23.50 -7.10 -15.80
CA ASN A 234 22.70 -6.39 -14.80
C ASN A 234 21.61 -5.55 -15.47
N ASN A 235 21.93 -4.79 -16.51
CA ASN A 235 20.93 -4.04 -17.27
C ASN A 235 19.85 -4.96 -17.86
N SER A 236 20.24 -6.12 -18.42
CA SER A 236 19.28 -7.11 -18.94
C SER A 236 18.39 -7.70 -17.85
N LYS A 237 18.94 -7.86 -16.64
CA LYS A 237 18.18 -8.34 -15.47
C LYS A 237 17.21 -7.28 -14.96
N ASP A 238 17.63 -6.02 -14.90
CA ASP A 238 16.78 -4.90 -14.52
C ASP A 238 15.65 -4.71 -15.55
N GLU A 239 15.94 -4.84 -16.84
CA GLU A 239 14.92 -4.85 -17.89
C GLU A 239 13.94 -6.01 -17.74
N LEU A 240 14.43 -7.21 -17.38
CA LEU A 240 13.58 -8.36 -17.12
C LEU A 240 12.67 -8.12 -15.90
N ASP A 241 13.22 -7.58 -14.82
CA ASP A 241 12.49 -7.29 -13.59
C ASP A 241 11.45 -6.17 -13.82
N GLN A 242 11.78 -5.14 -14.61
CA GLN A 242 10.82 -4.13 -15.07
C GLN A 242 9.72 -4.74 -15.93
N LEU A 243 10.03 -5.67 -16.83
CA LEU A 243 9.04 -6.34 -17.67
C LEU A 243 8.10 -7.22 -16.83
N ILE A 244 8.65 -7.90 -15.82
CA ILE A 244 7.87 -8.69 -14.85
C ILE A 244 6.97 -7.78 -14.01
N ALA A 245 7.50 -6.66 -13.51
CA ALA A 245 6.73 -5.66 -12.78
C ALA A 245 5.59 -5.09 -13.63
N PHE A 246 5.87 -4.66 -14.85
CA PHE A 246 4.88 -4.15 -15.80
C PHE A 246 3.82 -5.19 -16.17
N LYS A 247 4.21 -6.46 -16.32
CA LYS A 247 3.28 -7.57 -16.53
C LYS A 247 2.36 -7.76 -15.32
N ASN A 248 2.89 -7.68 -14.11
CA ASN A 248 2.11 -7.82 -12.88
C ASN A 248 1.18 -6.62 -12.68
N GLU A 249 1.62 -5.42 -13.02
CA GLU A 249 0.84 -4.18 -12.97
C GLU A 249 -0.31 -4.23 -13.97
N LYS A 250 -0.07 -4.61 -15.24
CA LYS A 250 -1.15 -4.83 -16.21
C LYS A 250 -2.13 -5.93 -15.81
N HIS A 251 -1.69 -6.94 -15.06
CA HIS A 251 -2.58 -7.95 -14.52
C HIS A 251 -3.45 -7.41 -13.37
N LYS A 252 -2.96 -6.44 -12.58
CA LYS A 252 -3.74 -5.78 -11.53
C LYS A 252 -4.66 -4.68 -12.07
N ASP A 253 -4.23 -3.89 -13.04
CA ASP A 253 -5.02 -2.77 -13.58
C ASP A 253 -6.18 -3.21 -14.48
N ASN A 254 -6.21 -4.47 -14.90
CA ASN A 254 -7.39 -5.01 -15.57
C ASN A 254 -8.56 -5.34 -14.62
N ASP A 255 -8.37 -5.18 -13.29
CA ASP A 255 -9.40 -5.45 -12.28
C ASP A 255 -10.21 -4.23 -11.85
N SER A 256 -10.01 -3.06 -12.45
CA SER A 256 -10.84 -1.90 -12.13
C SER A 256 -11.21 -1.09 -13.36
N THR A 257 -12.23 -1.59 -14.07
CA THR A 257 -13.34 -0.84 -14.70
C THR A 257 -13.80 -1.49 -16.02
N LYS A 258 -14.63 -2.57 -15.92
CA LYS A 258 -15.67 -3.02 -16.89
C LYS A 258 -16.16 -4.46 -16.61
N ILE A 259 -16.26 -4.85 -15.34
CA ILE A 259 -16.39 -6.26 -14.91
C ILE A 259 -17.74 -6.92 -15.25
N ARG A 260 -18.83 -6.20 -15.55
CA ARG A 260 -20.13 -6.91 -15.71
C ARG A 260 -20.26 -7.79 -16.95
N ASN A 261 -19.65 -7.42 -18.09
CA ASN A 261 -19.82 -8.21 -19.33
C ASN A 261 -18.61 -9.10 -19.68
N ALA A 262 -17.43 -8.84 -19.11
CA ALA A 262 -16.23 -9.63 -19.39
C ALA A 262 -16.14 -10.90 -18.54
N ASN A 263 -16.81 -10.99 -17.37
CA ASN A 263 -16.67 -12.16 -16.48
C ASN A 263 -17.07 -13.50 -17.13
N ILE A 264 -18.02 -13.49 -18.07
CA ILE A 264 -18.38 -14.72 -18.79
C ILE A 264 -17.29 -15.10 -19.82
N LYS A 265 -16.74 -14.11 -20.54
CA LYS A 265 -15.68 -14.35 -21.55
C LYS A 265 -14.33 -14.66 -20.92
N ASN A 266 -13.97 -14.01 -19.81
CA ASN A 266 -12.72 -14.26 -19.12
C ASN A 266 -12.71 -15.65 -18.50
N LYS A 267 -13.81 -16.12 -17.90
CA LYS A 267 -13.87 -17.49 -17.40
C LYS A 267 -13.62 -18.52 -18.51
N THR A 268 -14.23 -18.33 -19.70
CA THR A 268 -13.97 -19.19 -20.86
C THR A 268 -12.53 -19.09 -21.37
N ILE A 269 -11.92 -17.90 -21.39
CA ILE A 269 -10.51 -17.74 -21.79
C ILE A 269 -9.58 -18.41 -20.77
N THR A 270 -9.84 -18.27 -19.47
CA THR A 270 -9.00 -18.87 -18.42
C THR A 270 -9.11 -20.40 -18.43
N GLU A 271 -10.32 -20.93 -18.65
CA GLU A 271 -10.55 -22.36 -18.84
C GLU A 271 -9.86 -22.88 -20.12
N ASN A 272 -9.93 -22.15 -21.23
CA ASN A 272 -9.23 -22.50 -22.46
C ASN A 272 -7.70 -22.49 -22.29
N VAL A 273 -7.14 -21.53 -21.55
CA VAL A 273 -5.70 -21.49 -21.26
C VAL A 273 -5.30 -22.65 -20.34
N LYS A 274 -6.12 -22.99 -19.33
CA LYS A 274 -5.89 -24.18 -18.49
C LYS A 274 -5.96 -25.47 -19.30
N MET A 275 -6.93 -25.60 -20.20
CA MET A 275 -7.05 -26.73 -21.13
C MET A 275 -5.88 -26.81 -22.10
N LEU A 276 -5.41 -25.68 -22.64
CA LEU A 276 -4.22 -25.64 -23.50
C LEU A 276 -2.96 -26.04 -22.74
N LYS A 277 -2.77 -25.57 -21.50
CA LYS A 277 -1.65 -26.01 -20.65
C LYS A 277 -1.73 -27.50 -20.33
N LEU A 278 -2.92 -28.01 -20.00
CA LEU A 278 -3.13 -29.44 -19.79
C LEU A 278 -2.86 -30.25 -21.06
N LEU A 279 -3.24 -29.73 -22.23
CA LEU A 279 -2.94 -30.35 -23.52
C LEU A 279 -1.43 -30.34 -23.75
N ILE A 280 -0.74 -29.21 -23.61
CA ILE A 280 0.73 -29.14 -23.74
C ILE A 280 1.40 -30.14 -22.79
N ASN A 281 0.99 -30.18 -21.52
CA ASN A 281 1.53 -31.15 -20.55
C ASN A 281 1.21 -32.61 -20.93
N PHE A 282 0.02 -32.88 -21.47
CA PHE A 282 -0.34 -34.20 -21.99
C PHE A 282 0.54 -34.60 -23.18
N TRP A 283 0.87 -33.64 -24.04
CA TRP A 283 1.75 -33.86 -25.18
C TRP A 283 3.20 -34.06 -24.76
N GLU A 284 3.68 -33.25 -23.82
CA GLU A 284 5.01 -33.40 -23.23
C GLU A 284 5.16 -34.77 -22.58
N SER A 285 4.18 -35.20 -21.80
CA SER A 285 4.23 -36.48 -21.09
C SER A 285 4.10 -37.72 -22.00
N ASN A 286 3.29 -37.67 -23.07
CA ASN A 286 3.06 -38.85 -23.93
C ASN A 286 3.99 -38.92 -25.14
N PHE A 287 4.34 -37.77 -25.73
CA PHE A 287 5.12 -37.72 -26.95
C PHE A 287 6.53 -37.23 -26.71
N ILE A 288 6.76 -36.29 -25.80
CA ILE A 288 8.09 -35.76 -25.46
C ILE A 288 8.60 -36.47 -24.20
N VAL A 289 8.58 -37.80 -24.17
CA VAL A 289 9.21 -38.53 -23.05
C VAL A 289 10.72 -38.30 -23.16
N PRO A 290 11.33 -37.50 -22.26
CA PRO A 290 12.76 -37.25 -22.29
C PRO A 290 13.46 -38.57 -21.96
N GLY A 291 14.27 -39.06 -22.89
CA GLY A 291 15.07 -40.29 -22.69
C GLY A 291 14.56 -41.54 -23.42
N SER A 292 13.41 -41.51 -24.09
CA SER A 292 13.14 -42.58 -25.07
C SER A 292 13.90 -42.25 -26.35
N LYS A 293 14.77 -43.16 -26.82
CA LYS A 293 15.59 -43.01 -28.05
C LYS A 293 14.79 -42.65 -29.32
N LYS A 294 13.45 -42.67 -29.25
CA LYS A 294 12.56 -42.35 -30.37
C LYS A 294 12.03 -40.92 -30.35
N SER A 295 12.06 -40.19 -29.23
CA SER A 295 11.50 -38.83 -29.18
C SER A 295 12.58 -37.76 -29.05
N LYS A 296 13.08 -37.28 -30.19
CA LYS A 296 14.02 -36.15 -30.32
C LYS A 296 13.27 -34.80 -30.50
N LEU A 297 12.03 -34.71 -30.03
CA LEU A 297 11.23 -33.50 -30.11
C LEU A 297 11.47 -32.65 -28.87
N SER A 298 11.83 -31.39 -29.03
CA SER A 298 11.94 -30.42 -27.92
C SER A 298 11.23 -29.11 -28.26
N ASN A 299 10.79 -28.40 -27.23
CA ASN A 299 10.16 -27.07 -27.29
C ASN A 299 8.95 -27.00 -28.24
N LEU A 300 7.90 -27.78 -27.95
CA LEU A 300 6.64 -27.71 -28.67
C LEU A 300 5.85 -26.47 -28.22
N GLU A 301 5.69 -25.51 -29.12
CA GLU A 301 4.91 -24.29 -28.89
C GLU A 301 3.67 -24.27 -29.80
N VAL A 302 2.51 -24.01 -29.18
CA VAL A 302 1.22 -23.97 -29.86
C VAL A 302 0.65 -22.56 -29.80
N TYR A 303 0.43 -21.98 -30.96
CA TYR A 303 -0.12 -20.63 -31.12
C TYR A 303 -1.56 -20.71 -31.64
N PRO A 304 -2.58 -20.76 -30.74
CA PRO A 304 -3.97 -20.98 -31.14
C PRO A 304 -4.55 -19.85 -32.01
N GLN A 305 -4.11 -18.60 -31.80
CA GLN A 305 -4.60 -17.45 -32.58
C GLN A 305 -4.11 -17.47 -34.02
N THR A 306 -2.85 -17.86 -34.26
CA THR A 306 -2.27 -17.95 -35.60
C THR A 306 -2.43 -19.35 -36.22
N LYS A 307 -2.93 -20.31 -35.44
CA LYS A 307 -3.03 -21.74 -35.76
C LYS A 307 -1.70 -22.32 -36.22
N LYS A 308 -0.61 -21.92 -35.55
CA LYS A 308 0.75 -22.39 -35.82
C LYS A 308 1.22 -23.34 -34.71
N PHE A 309 1.92 -24.38 -35.13
CA PHE A 309 2.65 -25.32 -34.27
C PHE A 309 4.12 -25.19 -34.59
N GLN A 310 4.95 -25.06 -33.56
CA GLN A 310 6.40 -25.01 -33.72
C GLN A 310 7.03 -26.07 -32.84
N PHE A 311 7.97 -26.85 -33.38
CA PHE A 311 8.75 -27.80 -32.60
C PHE A 311 10.18 -27.88 -33.15
N LYS A 312 11.11 -28.25 -32.27
CA LYS A 312 12.50 -28.55 -32.65
C LYS A 312 12.70 -30.05 -32.72
N CYS A 313 13.33 -30.52 -33.79
CA CYS A 313 13.68 -31.92 -34.00
C CYS A 313 15.21 -32.06 -34.05
N ALA A 314 15.74 -32.98 -33.24
CA ALA A 314 17.16 -33.36 -33.23
C ALA A 314 18.16 -32.18 -33.09
N GLU A 315 17.75 -31.10 -32.41
CA GLU A 315 18.50 -29.85 -32.18
C GLU A 315 18.85 -29.01 -33.42
N GLN A 316 18.85 -29.61 -34.61
CA GLN A 316 19.23 -28.96 -35.88
C GLN A 316 18.05 -28.36 -36.63
N TYR A 317 16.85 -28.93 -36.52
CA TYR A 317 15.70 -28.50 -37.32
C TYR A 317 14.62 -27.83 -36.48
N THR A 318 14.17 -26.65 -36.90
CA THR A 318 12.95 -26.01 -36.38
C THR A 318 11.86 -26.12 -37.43
N VAL A 319 10.76 -26.80 -37.08
CA VAL A 319 9.63 -27.02 -37.96
C VAL A 319 8.46 -26.16 -37.51
N ILE A 320 7.87 -25.40 -38.44
CA ILE A 320 6.69 -24.59 -38.23
C ILE A 320 5.57 -25.07 -39.15
N ILE A 321 4.46 -25.52 -38.57
CA ILE A 321 3.28 -25.98 -39.30
C ILE A 321 2.15 -24.98 -39.08
N GLN A 322 1.58 -24.44 -40.17
CA GLN A 322 0.41 -23.58 -40.12
C GLN A 322 -0.82 -24.32 -40.65
N LEU A 323 -1.93 -24.29 -39.91
CA LEU A 323 -3.21 -24.88 -40.34
C LEU A 323 -4.10 -23.87 -41.07
N ASN A 324 -4.96 -24.38 -41.95
CA ASN A 324 -6.01 -23.61 -42.61
C ASN A 324 -7.11 -23.17 -41.63
N GLN A 325 -7.91 -22.18 -42.05
CA GLN A 325 -8.99 -21.61 -41.24
C GLN A 325 -10.00 -22.67 -40.76
N ASN A 326 -10.23 -23.72 -41.54
CA ASN A 326 -11.19 -24.79 -41.20
C ASN A 326 -10.60 -25.87 -40.27
N GLY A 327 -9.34 -25.73 -39.83
CA GLY A 327 -8.68 -26.61 -38.85
C GLY A 327 -8.28 -28.00 -39.35
N GLY A 328 -8.86 -28.47 -40.47
CA GLY A 328 -8.64 -29.84 -40.97
C GLY A 328 -7.52 -30.04 -42.00
N SER A 329 -6.88 -28.97 -42.51
CA SER A 329 -5.82 -29.08 -43.53
C SER A 329 -4.64 -28.15 -43.25
N ILE A 330 -3.45 -28.58 -43.66
CA ILE A 330 -2.20 -27.85 -43.47
C ILE A 330 -2.05 -26.82 -44.60
N LYS A 331 -1.81 -25.56 -44.22
CA LYS A 331 -1.61 -24.43 -45.13
C LYS A 331 -0.16 -24.35 -45.61
N SER A 332 0.79 -24.45 -44.69
CA SER A 332 2.22 -24.41 -44.97
C SER A 332 3.01 -25.16 -43.89
N ILE A 333 4.14 -25.72 -44.31
CA ILE A 333 5.14 -26.31 -43.44
C ILE A 333 6.44 -25.61 -43.82
N GLU A 334 7.09 -24.96 -42.86
CA GLU A 334 8.37 -24.28 -43.03
C GLU A 334 9.40 -24.99 -42.15
N ILE A 335 10.53 -25.39 -42.75
CA ILE A 335 11.61 -26.09 -42.05
C ILE A 335 12.86 -25.23 -42.11
N PHE A 336 13.38 -24.92 -40.94
CA PHE A 336 14.59 -24.13 -40.77
C PHE A 336 15.69 -25.03 -40.22
N GLU A 337 16.83 -25.06 -40.90
CA GLU A 337 18.02 -25.81 -40.50
C GLU A 337 18.99 -24.84 -39.80
N ASN A 338 19.46 -25.25 -38.64
CA ASN A 338 20.31 -24.45 -37.76
C ASN A 338 21.70 -25.08 -37.68
N ASP A 339 22.63 -24.57 -38.47
CA ASP A 339 24.05 -24.98 -38.47
C ASP A 339 24.90 -24.23 -37.42
N GLY A 340 24.27 -23.63 -36.40
CA GLY A 340 24.95 -22.96 -35.28
C GLY A 340 25.49 -21.56 -35.58
N LYS A 341 25.65 -21.17 -36.86
CA LYS A 341 26.06 -19.82 -37.28
C LYS A 341 24.97 -19.03 -38.02
N SER A 342 24.05 -19.74 -38.67
CA SER A 342 22.99 -19.16 -39.49
C SER A 342 21.78 -20.09 -39.53
N VAL A 343 20.57 -19.54 -39.41
CA VAL A 343 19.32 -20.26 -39.62
C VAL A 343 18.91 -20.06 -41.07
N GLN A 344 18.96 -21.13 -41.89
CA GLN A 344 18.52 -21.07 -43.28
C GLN A 344 17.23 -21.86 -43.48
N GLU A 345 16.28 -21.27 -44.21
CA GLU A 345 15.05 -21.94 -44.60
C GLU A 345 15.36 -22.99 -45.67
N ASN A 346 15.17 -24.26 -45.35
CA ASN A 346 15.36 -25.35 -46.31
C ASN A 346 14.10 -25.51 -47.17
N LYS A 347 13.99 -24.65 -48.19
CA LYS A 347 12.83 -24.60 -49.13
C LYS A 347 12.60 -25.92 -49.88
N ASN A 348 13.62 -26.75 -50.03
CA ASN A 348 13.52 -28.04 -50.72
C ASN A 348 12.81 -29.08 -49.84
N LEU A 349 13.19 -29.20 -48.57
CA LEU A 349 12.50 -30.08 -47.62
C LEU A 349 11.07 -29.61 -47.36
N SER A 350 10.88 -28.29 -47.20
CA SER A 350 9.55 -27.73 -46.95
C SER A 350 8.59 -28.01 -48.11
N SER A 351 9.04 -27.88 -49.36
CA SER A 351 8.23 -28.19 -50.54
C SER A 351 7.99 -29.69 -50.75
N LEU A 352 8.97 -30.56 -50.45
CA LEU A 352 8.83 -32.02 -50.57
C LEU A 352 7.78 -32.56 -49.59
N ILE A 353 7.85 -32.14 -48.32
CA ILE A 353 6.89 -32.53 -47.29
C ILE A 353 5.51 -31.89 -47.58
N LEU A 354 5.46 -30.60 -47.96
CA LEU A 354 4.20 -29.95 -48.32
C LEU A 354 3.52 -30.62 -49.50
N ASN A 355 4.26 -31.13 -50.49
CA ASN A 355 3.70 -31.84 -51.64
C ASN A 355 3.09 -33.20 -51.26
N LYS A 356 3.61 -33.91 -50.24
CA LYS A 356 2.97 -35.13 -49.72
C LYS A 356 1.58 -34.86 -49.12
N TYR A 357 1.40 -33.69 -48.48
CA TYR A 357 0.16 -33.34 -47.76
C TYR A 357 -0.79 -32.40 -48.49
N LYS A 358 -0.46 -31.99 -49.72
CA LYS A 358 -1.33 -31.13 -50.55
C LYS A 358 -2.57 -31.83 -51.10
N ASN A 359 -2.68 -33.17 -51.02
CA ASN A 359 -3.86 -33.87 -51.52
C ASN A 359 -5.10 -33.53 -50.65
N PRO A 360 -6.10 -32.81 -51.19
CA PRO A 360 -7.16 -32.19 -50.39
C PRO A 360 -8.23 -33.16 -49.86
N LEU A 361 -8.06 -34.47 -50.05
CA LEU A 361 -9.08 -35.47 -49.69
C LEU A 361 -8.73 -36.38 -48.50
N SER A 362 -7.59 -36.22 -47.87
CA SER A 362 -7.25 -37.00 -46.67
C SER A 362 -7.02 -36.03 -45.51
N SER A 363 -7.99 -36.00 -44.60
CA SER A 363 -7.81 -35.41 -43.28
C SER A 363 -6.79 -36.27 -42.53
N TYR A 364 -5.51 -36.09 -42.83
CA TYR A 364 -4.45 -36.75 -42.07
C TYR A 364 -4.49 -36.15 -40.66
N PRO A 365 -4.69 -36.97 -39.61
CA PRO A 365 -4.57 -36.49 -38.26
C PRO A 365 -3.17 -35.87 -38.11
N ILE A 366 -3.09 -34.64 -37.59
CA ILE A 366 -1.85 -33.86 -37.47
C ILE A 366 -0.72 -34.68 -36.82
N PHE A 367 -1.09 -35.62 -35.95
CA PHE A 367 -0.20 -36.62 -35.35
C PHE A 367 0.59 -37.47 -36.36
N GLN A 368 -0.05 -37.97 -37.42
CA GLN A 368 0.64 -38.71 -38.48
C GLN A 368 1.62 -37.82 -39.21
N VAL A 369 1.21 -36.58 -39.52
CA VAL A 369 2.07 -35.62 -40.21
C VAL A 369 3.30 -35.28 -39.39
N ILE A 370 3.15 -35.05 -38.08
CA ILE A 370 4.28 -34.76 -37.19
C ILE A 370 5.19 -35.98 -37.08
N ASN A 371 4.65 -37.18 -36.88
CA ASN A 371 5.46 -38.40 -36.81
C ASN A 371 6.22 -38.65 -38.11
N ASP A 372 5.59 -38.48 -39.27
CA ASP A 372 6.21 -38.67 -40.58
C ASP A 372 7.32 -37.62 -40.82
N ILE A 373 7.09 -36.35 -40.44
CA ILE A 373 8.13 -35.31 -40.49
C ILE A 373 9.31 -35.68 -39.58
N VAL A 374 9.04 -36.17 -38.37
CA VAL A 374 10.09 -36.59 -37.43
C VAL A 374 10.83 -37.83 -37.94
N GLU A 375 10.15 -38.76 -38.62
CA GLU A 375 10.81 -39.92 -39.23
C GLU A 375 11.63 -39.56 -40.46
N GLU A 376 11.20 -38.57 -41.25
CA GLU A 376 11.90 -38.09 -42.44
C GLU A 376 13.08 -37.14 -42.11
N LEU A 377 13.03 -36.48 -40.94
CA LEU A 377 14.09 -35.61 -40.40
C LEU A 377 14.97 -36.32 -39.34
N LYS A 378 14.88 -37.64 -39.19
CA LYS A 378 15.82 -38.46 -38.38
C LYS A 378 17.16 -38.59 -39.08
#